data_AF-A0A316V3A8-F1
#
_entry.id   AF-A0A316V3A8-F1
#
_cell.length_a   1.000
_cell.length_b   1.000
_cell.length_c   1.000
_cell.angle_alpha   90.00
_cell.angle_beta   90.00
_cell.angle_gamma   90.00
#
_symmetry.space_group_name_H-M   'P 1'
#
loop_
_entity.id
_entity.type
_entity.pdbx_description
1 polymer ?
#
loop_
_entity_poly.entity_id
_entity_poly.type
_entity_poly.pdbx_seq_one_letter_code
_entity_poly.pdbx_strand_id
1 'polypeptide(L)'
;MRPTSLLSVSRSLPLLQQQAASSSSSGAASSPFTTAHRSYVKSLYKRYLKNELDWVIRRDIWRDRAIEIRAEFERNRHIRNPRELAKVLEAAEERLASLAHPDPYRPPLAEDGTKWERNMPPPYV
;
A
#
# COMPACT_ATOMS: atom_id res chain seq x y z
N MET A 1 -38.09 42.48 -38.67
CA MET A 1 -37.34 43.70 -39.02
C MET A 1 -36.51 44.12 -37.82
N ARG A 2 -35.26 44.47 -38.09
CA ARG A 2 -34.07 44.71 -37.24
C ARG A 2 -34.19 45.99 -36.36
N PRO A 3 -33.17 46.45 -35.58
CA PRO A 3 -31.98 45.84 -34.92
C PRO A 3 -31.70 46.38 -33.47
N THR A 4 -30.49 46.05 -32.93
CA THR A 4 -29.69 46.68 -31.83
C THR A 4 -30.12 46.38 -30.38
N SER A 5 -29.24 46.09 -29.40
CA SER A 5 -27.88 46.55 -29.12
C SER A 5 -27.08 45.53 -28.28
N LEU A 6 -25.81 45.35 -28.67
CA LEU A 6 -24.74 44.66 -27.95
C LEU A 6 -24.17 45.59 -26.87
N LEU A 7 -24.07 45.16 -25.62
CA LEU A 7 -22.99 45.63 -24.73
C LEU A 7 -22.49 44.50 -23.81
N SER A 8 -21.33 44.01 -24.22
CA SER A 8 -20.29 43.40 -23.39
C SER A 8 -20.07 44.19 -22.10
N VAL A 9 -20.15 43.52 -20.95
CA VAL A 9 -19.47 43.93 -19.72
C VAL A 9 -18.55 42.80 -19.31
N SER A 10 -17.32 42.87 -19.85
CA SER A 10 -16.17 42.15 -19.34
C SER A 10 -15.94 42.60 -17.89
N ARG A 11 -16.22 41.73 -16.92
CA ARG A 11 -15.70 41.94 -15.57
C ARG A 11 -14.28 41.38 -15.56
N SER A 12 -13.35 42.32 -15.66
CA SER A 12 -11.91 42.11 -15.57
C SER A 12 -11.54 41.24 -14.37
N LEU A 13 -10.75 40.21 -14.65
CA LEU A 13 -10.03 39.43 -13.66
C LEU A 13 -8.97 40.32 -13.02
N PRO A 14 -8.90 40.45 -11.68
CA PRO A 14 -7.71 41.00 -11.06
C PRO A 14 -6.59 39.94 -11.13
N LEU A 15 -5.73 40.13 -12.13
CA LEU A 15 -4.38 39.59 -12.21
C LEU A 15 -3.53 40.23 -11.10
N LEU A 16 -3.46 39.57 -9.95
CA LEU A 16 -2.49 39.80 -8.87
C LEU A 16 -2.48 38.48 -8.08
N GLN A 17 -1.48 37.60 -8.15
CA GLN A 17 -0.08 37.82 -7.78
C GLN A 17 0.72 36.66 -8.38
N GLN A 18 1.71 36.96 -9.23
CA GLN A 18 2.81 36.03 -9.47
C GLN A 18 3.55 35.87 -8.14
N GLN A 19 3.28 34.78 -7.42
CA GLN A 19 4.27 34.21 -6.51
C GLN A 19 4.97 33.10 -7.28
N ALA A 20 5.96 33.50 -8.08
CA ALA A 20 7.06 32.64 -8.44
C ALA A 20 7.91 32.40 -7.18
N ALA A 21 7.36 31.63 -6.24
CA ALA A 21 8.16 30.95 -5.24
C ALA A 21 8.90 29.85 -5.99
N SER A 22 10.08 30.17 -6.50
CA SER A 22 11.13 29.19 -6.73
C SER A 22 11.62 28.70 -5.36
N SER A 23 10.74 28.01 -4.63
CA SER A 23 11.14 27.11 -3.56
C SER A 23 11.80 25.92 -4.24
N SER A 24 13.08 26.10 -4.55
CA SER A 24 14.01 24.99 -4.72
C SER A 24 14.08 24.29 -3.36
N SER A 25 13.08 23.47 -3.08
CA SER A 25 13.17 22.44 -2.06
C SER A 25 14.22 21.47 -2.55
N SER A 26 15.47 21.74 -2.20
CA SER A 26 16.52 20.74 -2.10
C SER A 26 16.06 19.75 -1.03
N GLY A 27 15.11 18.90 -1.43
CA GLY A 27 14.62 17.79 -0.65
C GLY A 27 15.82 16.90 -0.40
N ALA A 28 16.32 16.91 0.83
CA ALA A 28 17.33 15.99 1.28
C ALA A 28 16.91 14.60 0.78
N ALA A 29 17.73 13.98 -0.06
CA ALA A 29 17.43 12.70 -0.66
C ALA A 29 17.08 11.71 0.46
N SER A 30 15.80 11.38 0.60
CA SER A 30 15.35 10.44 1.61
C SER A 30 15.99 9.10 1.26
N SER A 31 16.90 8.64 2.13
CA SER A 31 17.52 7.34 1.93
C SER A 31 16.40 6.29 1.85
N PRO A 32 16.34 5.46 0.80
CA PRO A 32 15.29 4.46 0.66
C PRO A 32 15.32 3.41 1.80
N PHE A 33 16.45 3.28 2.49
CA PHE A 33 16.68 2.28 3.54
C PHE A 33 16.35 2.80 4.94
N THR A 34 15.16 3.35 5.11
CA THR A 34 14.67 3.83 6.42
C THR A 34 14.12 2.71 7.31
N THR A 35 13.85 3.02 8.58
CA THR A 35 13.07 2.13 9.47
C THR A 35 11.68 1.82 8.90
N ALA A 36 11.04 2.78 8.24
CA ALA A 36 9.75 2.58 7.60
C ALA A 36 9.83 1.52 6.49
N HIS A 37 10.88 1.57 5.65
CA HIS A 37 11.13 0.56 4.63
C HIS A 37 11.31 -0.83 5.24
N ARG A 38 12.05 -0.96 6.35
CA ARG A 38 12.21 -2.26 7.05
C ARG A 38 10.87 -2.80 7.56
N SER A 39 10.03 -1.94 8.14
CA SER A 39 8.69 -2.35 8.61
C SER A 39 7.79 -2.76 7.46
N TYR A 40 7.87 -2.07 6.33
CA TYR A 40 7.12 -2.40 5.11
C TYR A 40 7.54 -3.75 4.52
N VAL A 41 8.85 -4.01 4.36
CA VAL A 41 9.32 -5.32 3.87
C VAL A 41 8.92 -6.46 4.83
N LYS A 42 8.97 -6.23 6.15
CA LYS A 42 8.50 -7.20 7.13
C LYS A 42 7.00 -7.47 7.02
N SER A 43 6.18 -6.44 6.77
CA SER A 43 4.73 -6.63 6.60
C SER A 43 4.42 -7.38 5.31
N LEU A 44 5.13 -7.08 4.21
CA LEU A 44 5.03 -7.80 2.94
C LEU A 44 5.39 -9.28 3.11
N TYR A 45 6.52 -9.58 3.75
CA TYR A 45 6.93 -10.96 4.05
C TYR A 45 5.90 -11.71 4.90
N LYS A 46 5.33 -11.05 5.93
CA LYS A 46 4.27 -11.63 6.76
C LYS A 46 3.01 -11.94 5.92
N ARG A 47 2.63 -11.06 5.00
CA ARG A 47 1.48 -11.26 4.10
C ARG A 47 1.70 -12.46 3.18
N TYR A 48 2.89 -12.62 2.61
CA TYR A 48 3.26 -13.79 1.81
C TYR A 48 3.11 -15.10 2.58
N LEU A 49 3.70 -15.18 3.79
CA LEU A 49 3.61 -16.38 4.62
C LEU A 49 2.17 -16.71 5.03
N LYS A 50 1.36 -15.68 5.31
CA LYS A 50 -0.06 -15.87 5.64
C LYS A 50 -0.84 -16.37 4.42
N ASN A 51 -0.64 -15.77 3.25
CA ASN A 51 -1.31 -16.17 2.02
C ASN A 51 -1.01 -17.64 1.66
N GLU A 52 0.25 -18.06 1.74
CA GLU A 52 0.61 -19.48 1.53
C GLU A 52 -0.03 -20.41 2.56
N LEU A 53 -0.18 -19.94 3.80
CA LEU A 53 -0.84 -20.73 4.83
C LEU A 53 -2.34 -20.89 4.56
N ASP A 54 -2.97 -19.86 4.00
CA ASP A 54 -4.39 -19.89 3.61
C ASP A 54 -4.62 -20.92 2.48
N TRP A 55 -3.67 -21.06 1.55
CA TRP A 55 -3.71 -22.11 0.50
C TRP A 55 -3.35 -23.51 1.01
N VAL A 56 -2.31 -23.64 1.83
CA VAL A 56 -1.74 -24.93 2.24
C VAL A 56 -1.98 -25.16 3.73
N ILE A 57 -3.06 -25.89 4.04
CA ILE A 57 -3.44 -26.23 5.42
C ILE A 57 -2.40 -27.15 6.09
N ARG A 58 -1.80 -28.06 5.33
CA ARG A 58 -0.81 -29.03 5.83
C ARG A 58 0.51 -28.36 6.17
N ARG A 59 0.95 -28.48 7.43
CA ARG A 59 2.17 -27.82 7.93
C ARG A 59 3.48 -28.32 7.36
N ASP A 60 3.56 -29.56 6.90
CA ASP A 60 4.79 -30.10 6.34
C ASP A 60 5.12 -29.41 5.01
N ILE A 61 4.16 -29.41 4.08
CA ILE A 61 4.28 -28.75 2.78
C ILE A 61 4.44 -27.23 2.95
N TRP A 62 3.70 -26.62 3.88
CA TRP A 62 3.80 -25.18 4.13
C TRP A 62 5.20 -24.75 4.60
N ARG A 63 5.91 -25.57 5.38
CA ARG A 63 7.28 -25.24 5.82
C ARG A 63 8.24 -25.17 4.64
N ASP A 64 8.14 -26.10 3.69
CA ASP A 64 8.96 -26.10 2.49
C ASP A 64 8.71 -24.81 1.67
N ARG A 65 7.44 -24.45 1.47
CA ARG A 65 7.05 -23.18 0.81
C ARG A 65 7.55 -21.94 1.54
N ALA A 66 7.48 -21.94 2.87
CA ALA A 66 7.98 -20.82 3.67
C ALA A 66 9.51 -20.63 3.52
N ILE A 67 10.26 -21.74 3.40
CA ILE A 67 11.70 -21.69 3.12
C ILE A 67 11.97 -21.12 1.73
N GLU A 68 11.19 -21.54 0.72
CA GLU A 68 11.27 -20.98 -0.63
C GLU A 68 11.05 -19.46 -0.62
N ILE A 69 9.97 -18.98 0.01
CA ILE A 69 9.69 -17.54 0.16
C ILE A 69 10.87 -16.82 0.82
N ARG A 70 11.38 -17.37 1.93
CA ARG A 70 12.52 -16.76 2.61
C ARG A 70 13.74 -16.68 1.71
N ALA A 71 14.03 -17.72 0.95
CA ALA A 71 15.12 -17.71 -0.01
C ALA A 71 14.90 -16.62 -1.08
N GLU A 72 13.67 -16.40 -1.56
CA GLU A 72 13.38 -15.31 -2.51
C GLU A 72 13.68 -13.93 -1.94
N PHE A 73 13.31 -13.69 -0.68
CA PHE A 73 13.59 -12.41 -0.01
C PHE A 73 15.09 -12.23 0.26
N GLU A 74 15.81 -13.28 0.66
CA GLU A 74 17.26 -13.20 0.88
C GLU A 74 18.03 -12.95 -0.43
N ARG A 75 17.60 -13.52 -1.57
CA ARG A 75 18.19 -13.23 -2.89
C ARG A 75 18.16 -11.73 -3.22
N ASN A 76 17.13 -11.02 -2.78
CA ASN A 76 16.92 -9.59 -3.07
C ASN A 76 17.41 -8.65 -1.96
N ARG A 77 18.09 -9.17 -0.93
CA ARG A 77 18.47 -8.40 0.27
C ARG A 77 19.45 -7.25 0.01
N HIS A 78 20.32 -7.39 -0.98
CA HIS A 78 21.46 -6.49 -1.20
C HIS A 78 21.25 -5.47 -2.32
N ILE A 79 20.01 -5.24 -2.77
CA ILE A 79 19.68 -4.22 -3.77
C ILE A 79 19.96 -2.83 -3.18
N ARG A 80 20.87 -2.08 -3.81
CA ARG A 80 21.25 -0.71 -3.37
C ARG A 80 20.56 0.39 -4.15
N ASN A 81 20.14 0.11 -5.39
CA ASN A 81 19.52 1.11 -6.24
C ASN A 81 18.03 1.29 -5.86
N PRO A 82 17.58 2.50 -5.46
CA PRO A 82 16.20 2.74 -5.06
C PRO A 82 15.18 2.46 -6.17
N ARG A 83 15.54 2.72 -7.44
CA ARG A 83 14.62 2.53 -8.57
C ARG A 83 14.38 1.05 -8.85
N GLU A 84 15.42 0.24 -8.76
CA GLU A 84 15.32 -1.22 -8.89
C GLU A 84 14.53 -1.82 -7.72
N LEU A 85 14.79 -1.35 -6.50
CA LEU A 85 14.08 -1.77 -5.31
C LEU A 85 12.56 -1.52 -5.43
N ALA A 86 12.16 -0.33 -5.89
CA ALA A 86 10.76 0.00 -6.09
C ALA A 86 10.09 -0.96 -7.09
N LYS A 87 10.74 -1.26 -8.21
CA LYS A 87 10.24 -2.22 -9.21
C LYS A 87 10.07 -3.64 -8.65
N VAL A 88 11.03 -4.08 -7.83
CA VAL A 88 10.95 -5.41 -7.20
C VAL A 88 9.80 -5.49 -6.21
N LEU A 89 9.57 -4.43 -5.44
CA LEU A 89 8.45 -4.37 -4.49
C LEU A 89 7.10 -4.33 -5.21
N GLU A 90 6.98 -3.53 -6.28
CA GLU A 90 5.79 -3.45 -7.12
C GLU A 90 5.45 -4.82 -7.73
N ALA A 91 6.43 -5.48 -8.36
CA ALA A 91 6.25 -6.82 -8.92
C ALA A 91 5.88 -7.86 -7.85
N ALA A 92 6.41 -7.73 -6.62
CA ALA A 92 6.03 -8.59 -5.51
C ALA A 92 4.58 -8.32 -5.05
N GLU A 93 4.13 -7.08 -5.00
CA GLU A 93 2.73 -6.77 -4.66
C GLU A 93 1.76 -7.28 -5.72
N GLU A 94 2.08 -7.13 -7.00
CA GLU A 94 1.28 -7.68 -8.12
C GLU A 94 1.19 -9.21 -8.05
N ARG A 95 2.32 -9.87 -7.76
CA ARG A 95 2.35 -11.32 -7.58
C ARG A 95 1.53 -11.76 -6.37
N LEU A 96 1.62 -11.04 -5.26
CA LEU A 96 0.82 -11.35 -4.08
C LEU A 96 -0.68 -11.14 -4.33
N ALA A 97 -1.04 -10.08 -5.06
CA ALA A 97 -2.43 -9.79 -5.40
C ALA A 97 -3.04 -10.85 -6.34
N SER A 98 -2.28 -11.31 -7.33
CA SER A 98 -2.75 -12.36 -8.26
C SER A 98 -2.88 -13.74 -7.59
N LEU A 99 -2.09 -14.01 -6.55
CA LEU A 99 -2.13 -15.26 -5.79
C LEU A 99 -2.96 -15.16 -4.50
N ALA A 100 -3.67 -14.05 -4.30
CA ALA A 100 -4.43 -13.82 -3.07
C ALA A 100 -5.56 -14.85 -2.93
N HIS A 101 -5.63 -15.52 -1.78
CA HIS A 101 -6.73 -16.46 -1.50
C HIS A 101 -8.07 -15.69 -1.41
N PRO A 102 -9.16 -16.17 -2.06
CA PRO A 102 -10.44 -15.45 -2.09
C PRO A 102 -11.12 -15.35 -0.71
N ASP A 103 -10.91 -16.34 0.16
CA ASP A 103 -11.45 -16.36 1.53
C ASP A 103 -10.34 -16.69 2.55
N PRO A 104 -9.53 -15.71 2.97
CA PRO A 104 -8.36 -15.97 3.83
C PRO A 104 -8.78 -16.29 5.27
N TYR A 105 -7.95 -17.04 6.00
CA TYR A 105 -8.26 -17.41 7.38
C TYR A 105 -8.32 -16.17 8.30
N ARG A 106 -9.45 -16.04 9.00
CA ARG A 106 -9.67 -15.03 10.04
C ARG A 106 -9.84 -15.69 11.42
N PRO A 107 -9.12 -15.21 12.46
CA PRO A 107 -9.34 -15.66 13.82
C PRO A 107 -10.79 -15.42 14.25
N PRO A 108 -11.43 -16.31 15.03
CA PRO A 108 -12.84 -16.17 15.38
C PRO A 108 -13.20 -14.86 16.10
N LEU A 109 -12.28 -14.32 16.90
CA LEU A 109 -12.48 -13.09 17.68
C LEU A 109 -12.00 -11.83 16.96
N ALA A 110 -11.40 -11.96 15.77
CA ALA A 110 -11.01 -10.79 14.99
C ALA A 110 -12.25 -10.13 14.35
N GLU A 111 -12.08 -8.92 13.84
CA GLU A 111 -13.05 -8.28 12.95
C GLU A 111 -13.41 -9.21 11.77
N ASP A 112 -14.71 -9.26 11.45
CA ASP A 112 -15.32 -10.20 10.49
C ASP A 112 -15.10 -11.69 10.83
N GLY A 113 -14.71 -12.02 12.07
CA GLY A 113 -14.61 -13.39 12.55
C GLY A 113 -15.97 -13.96 12.96
N THR A 114 -16.08 -15.29 12.97
CA THR A 114 -17.34 -15.99 13.33
C THR A 114 -17.82 -15.75 14.77
N LYS A 115 -16.95 -15.25 15.65
CA LYS A 115 -17.24 -14.91 17.05
C LYS A 115 -17.13 -13.41 17.34
N TRP A 116 -16.97 -12.57 16.31
CA TRP A 116 -16.98 -11.13 16.48
C TRP A 116 -18.31 -10.67 17.09
N GLU A 117 -18.24 -9.83 18.13
CA GLU A 117 -19.37 -9.17 18.81
C GLU A 117 -20.45 -10.08 19.40
N ARG A 118 -20.24 -11.41 19.43
CA ARG A 118 -21.23 -12.35 19.96
C ARG A 118 -21.59 -12.12 21.43
N ASN A 119 -20.67 -11.54 22.21
CA ASN A 119 -20.84 -11.30 23.64
C ASN A 119 -20.21 -9.96 24.05
N MET A 120 -20.67 -8.86 23.44
CA MET A 120 -20.28 -7.52 23.91
C MET A 120 -20.88 -7.27 25.29
N PRO A 121 -20.11 -6.74 26.26
CA PRO A 121 -20.67 -6.32 27.53
C PRO A 121 -21.72 -5.22 27.27
N PRO A 122 -22.86 -5.24 27.99
CA PRO A 122 -23.86 -4.19 27.83
C PRO A 122 -23.22 -2.83 28.18
N PRO A 123 -23.63 -1.74 27.51
CA PRO A 123 -23.19 -0.42 27.91
C PRO A 123 -23.67 -0.15 29.34
N TYR A 124 -22.77 0.36 30.19
CA TYR A 124 -23.16 0.84 31.50
C TYR A 124 -24.06 2.06 31.30
N VAL A 125 -25.33 1.94 31.71
CA VAL A 125 -26.30 3.05 31.77
C VAL A 125 -26.10 3.82 33.06
#